data_AF-A0A087BH52-F1
#
_entry.id   AF-A0A087BH52-F1
#
_cell.length_a   1.000
_cell.length_b   1.000
_cell.length_c   1.000
_cell.angle_alpha   90.00
_cell.angle_beta   90.00
_cell.angle_gamma   90.00
#
_symmetry.space_group_name_H-M   'P 1'
#
loop_
_entity.id
_entity.type
_entity.pdbx_description
1 polymer ?
#
loop_
_entity_poly.entity_id
_entity_poly.type
_entity_poly.pdbx_seq_one_letter_code
_entity_poly.pdbx_strand_id
1 'polypeptide(L)'
;MVPDKAEQKKISRVFKTVDSLITLHQRKYDKLCVLKKSMLDKMFPKGGSLYPEIRFAGFTDPWEQRKLGDCGSAYGGLSGKTKEDLGRGTAKFVPYTNVFDNPITDSNRLESIEKDSKQNEVRYGDALFTVSSETPGEVGMSSVWLSDQPNVYLNSFCFGYRQDGSFDSRYLAYMLRSQNVRSDLTLLAQGISRFNISKNKVMELKVPYPRLKEQAQLGSFFDHLDSLITLHQREYDGCAYPLFFLRKVHAMQETITSESLFCDYYTQWVKTYKEGAIRDVTMGKYRLAQSWLGKLIPELKLADMDRTAYQRLINGYAQHHERQTTMDFHHQIKGAILDAVDEGLIPRDPTRKVIIKGKQPRIKKMKYLNQFELHAMLADLDLGAEASWDWLILLIAKTGLRFSEALGLTPDDFDFAHQTLSVSKTWDYKNGGGFVPTKNESSVRKVQLDWQLIMQLSGLLKNLPHDKPIFVHGKVYNSTANDVLARHCKNVDVPVISIHGLRHTHASLLLFAGVSIASVSRRLGHASMTTTQETYLHVIRELENKDVDIVMRALSTLI
;
A
#
# COMPACT_ATOMS: atom_id res chain seq x y z
N MET A 1 42.59 -11.26 -25.12
CA MET A 1 42.81 -12.72 -24.98
C MET A 1 41.51 -13.36 -24.51
N VAL A 2 41.03 -14.38 -25.20
CA VAL A 2 39.86 -15.17 -24.75
C VAL A 2 40.42 -16.36 -23.96
N PRO A 3 39.98 -16.61 -22.71
CA PRO A 3 40.47 -17.72 -21.89
C PRO A 3 40.19 -19.08 -22.55
N ASP A 4 40.96 -20.11 -22.22
CA ASP A 4 40.78 -21.42 -22.84
C ASP A 4 39.47 -22.10 -22.41
N LYS A 5 39.05 -23.16 -23.11
CA LYS A 5 37.77 -23.84 -22.82
C LYS A 5 37.70 -24.46 -21.42
N ALA A 6 38.82 -24.87 -20.83
CA ALA A 6 38.85 -25.41 -19.47
C ALA A 6 38.69 -24.29 -18.43
N GLU A 7 39.32 -23.15 -18.65
CA GLU A 7 39.19 -21.94 -17.85
C GLU A 7 37.78 -21.36 -17.93
N GLN A 8 37.20 -21.24 -19.12
CA GLN A 8 35.79 -20.83 -19.32
C GLN A 8 34.80 -21.74 -18.57
N LYS A 9 35.03 -23.06 -18.55
CA LYS A 9 34.20 -24.00 -17.79
C LYS A 9 34.33 -23.81 -16.28
N LYS A 10 35.52 -23.51 -15.77
CA LYS A 10 35.74 -23.19 -14.35
C LYS A 10 35.04 -21.88 -13.98
N ILE A 11 35.19 -20.85 -14.80
CA ILE A 11 34.52 -19.54 -14.64
C ILE A 11 33.00 -19.71 -14.65
N SER A 12 32.43 -20.44 -15.62
CA SER A 12 30.99 -20.72 -15.69
C SER A 12 30.46 -21.45 -14.45
N ARG A 13 31.24 -22.39 -13.88
CA ARG A 13 30.87 -23.09 -12.63
C ARG A 13 30.82 -22.15 -11.44
N VAL A 14 31.76 -21.19 -11.34
CA VAL A 14 31.74 -20.16 -10.30
C VAL A 14 30.48 -19.31 -10.42
N PHE A 15 30.16 -18.79 -11.61
CA PHE A 15 28.94 -18.00 -11.81
C PHE A 15 27.65 -18.75 -11.48
N LYS A 16 27.53 -20.02 -11.89
CA LYS A 16 26.38 -20.85 -11.51
C LYS A 16 26.26 -21.03 -10.00
N THR A 17 27.39 -21.13 -9.30
CA THR A 17 27.43 -21.26 -7.84
C THR A 17 26.95 -19.95 -7.19
N VAL A 18 27.43 -18.80 -7.67
CA VAL A 18 26.99 -17.49 -7.13
C VAL A 18 25.51 -17.20 -7.45
N ASP A 19 25.04 -17.46 -8.68
CA ASP A 19 23.60 -17.34 -9.04
C ASP A 19 22.70 -18.19 -8.12
N SER A 20 23.17 -19.41 -7.79
CA SER A 20 22.48 -20.31 -6.86
C SER A 20 22.48 -19.77 -5.43
N LEU A 21 23.59 -19.15 -4.99
CA LEU A 21 23.69 -18.51 -3.68
C LEU A 21 22.79 -17.27 -3.58
N ILE A 22 22.78 -16.38 -4.58
CA ILE A 22 21.87 -15.22 -4.61
C ILE A 22 20.42 -15.68 -4.47
N THR A 23 20.02 -16.66 -5.28
CA THR A 23 18.66 -17.24 -5.24
C THR A 23 18.37 -17.85 -3.86
N LEU A 24 19.35 -18.51 -3.25
CA LEU A 24 19.23 -19.09 -1.91
C LEU A 24 19.01 -18.00 -0.84
N HIS A 25 19.82 -16.94 -0.84
CA HIS A 25 19.74 -15.86 0.13
C HIS A 25 18.45 -15.04 -0.03
N GLN A 26 18.02 -14.74 -1.26
CA GLN A 26 16.72 -14.10 -1.54
C GLN A 26 15.56 -14.95 -1.01
N ARG A 27 15.52 -16.25 -1.33
CA ARG A 27 14.47 -17.15 -0.83
C ARG A 27 14.47 -17.27 0.69
N LYS A 28 15.64 -17.26 1.33
CA LYS A 28 15.75 -17.28 2.80
C LYS A 28 15.24 -15.98 3.40
N TYR A 29 15.61 -14.83 2.85
CA TYR A 29 15.10 -13.52 3.24
C TYR A 29 13.57 -13.47 3.16
N ASP A 30 12.98 -13.82 2.01
CA ASP A 30 11.53 -13.80 1.82
C ASP A 30 10.80 -14.72 2.81
N LYS A 31 11.33 -15.94 3.02
CA LYS A 31 10.76 -16.89 3.99
C LYS A 31 10.84 -16.37 5.42
N LEU A 32 11.95 -15.75 5.82
CA LEU A 32 12.12 -15.19 7.16
C LEU A 32 11.20 -13.99 7.38
N CYS A 33 10.99 -13.13 6.38
CA CYS A 33 10.04 -12.02 6.44
C CYS A 33 8.60 -12.51 6.65
N VAL A 34 8.18 -13.53 5.88
CA VAL A 34 6.85 -14.16 6.04
C VAL A 34 6.73 -14.84 7.40
N LEU A 35 7.76 -15.56 7.84
CA LEU A 35 7.80 -16.23 9.13
C LEU A 35 7.67 -15.22 10.28
N LYS A 36 8.47 -14.15 10.28
CA LYS A 36 8.41 -13.09 11.30
C LYS A 36 7.01 -12.50 11.38
N LYS A 37 6.39 -12.18 10.23
CA LYS A 37 5.02 -11.64 10.18
C LYS A 37 4.02 -12.64 10.78
N SER A 38 4.10 -13.91 10.40
CA SER A 38 3.21 -14.94 10.95
C SER A 38 3.42 -15.17 12.44
N MET A 39 4.66 -15.07 12.94
CA MET A 39 4.96 -15.26 14.36
C MET A 39 4.55 -14.05 15.20
N LEU A 40 4.76 -12.82 14.72
CA LEU A 40 4.22 -11.60 15.37
C LEU A 40 2.69 -11.63 15.46
N ASP A 41 2.03 -12.24 14.47
CA ASP A 41 0.59 -12.41 14.46
C ASP A 41 0.16 -13.50 15.46
N LYS A 42 0.80 -14.67 15.48
CA LYS A 42 0.35 -15.84 16.26
C LYS A 42 0.89 -15.93 17.69
N MET A 43 2.04 -15.33 17.97
CA MET A 43 2.70 -15.40 19.29
C MET A 43 2.30 -14.27 20.23
N PHE A 44 1.40 -13.38 19.79
CA PHE A 44 0.76 -12.37 20.63
C PHE A 44 -0.76 -12.62 20.65
N PRO A 45 -1.42 -12.54 21.81
CA PRO A 45 -2.86 -12.77 21.91
C PRO A 45 -3.68 -11.79 21.06
N LYS A 46 -4.80 -12.27 20.52
CA LYS A 46 -5.73 -11.50 19.67
C LYS A 46 -7.13 -11.44 20.26
N GLY A 47 -7.88 -10.39 19.92
CA GLY A 47 -9.33 -10.34 20.15
C GLY A 47 -9.72 -10.44 21.62
N GLY A 48 -8.89 -9.91 22.53
CA GLY A 48 -9.10 -10.00 23.97
C GLY A 48 -8.72 -11.36 24.60
N SER A 49 -8.21 -12.32 23.81
CA SER A 49 -7.62 -13.55 24.35
C SER A 49 -6.44 -13.23 25.29
N LEU A 50 -6.26 -14.05 26.32
CA LEU A 50 -5.08 -14.04 27.19
C LEU A 50 -4.05 -15.10 26.77
N TYR A 51 -4.31 -15.84 25.69
CA TYR A 51 -3.48 -16.91 25.18
C TYR A 51 -3.06 -16.62 23.73
N PRO A 52 -1.77 -16.72 23.40
CA PRO A 52 -1.31 -16.71 22.01
C PRO A 52 -1.63 -18.05 21.32
N GLU A 53 -1.79 -18.01 19.99
CA GLU A 53 -2.03 -19.22 19.17
C GLU A 53 -0.79 -20.12 19.09
N ILE A 54 0.40 -19.52 19.11
CA ILE A 54 1.70 -20.20 19.16
C ILE A 54 2.45 -19.72 20.39
N ARG A 55 2.99 -20.65 21.18
CA ARG A 55 3.69 -20.35 22.43
C ARG A 55 4.88 -21.27 22.63
N PHE A 56 5.89 -20.79 23.36
CA PHE A 56 6.98 -21.65 23.78
C PHE A 56 6.51 -22.72 24.77
N ALA A 57 7.07 -23.92 24.66
CA ALA A 57 6.78 -25.00 25.59
C ALA A 57 7.16 -24.61 27.03
N GLY A 58 6.36 -25.03 28.01
CA GLY A 58 6.58 -24.70 29.43
C GLY A 58 5.87 -23.43 29.91
N PHE A 59 5.16 -22.70 29.03
CA PHE A 59 4.30 -21.59 29.41
C PHE A 59 2.84 -21.92 29.09
N THR A 60 2.01 -22.04 30.12
CA THR A 60 0.60 -22.43 29.99
C THR A 60 -0.35 -21.44 30.64
N ASP A 61 0.11 -20.67 31.63
CA ASP A 61 -0.72 -19.70 32.35
C ASP A 61 -1.17 -18.54 31.44
N PRO A 62 -2.39 -18.00 31.62
CA PRO A 62 -2.86 -16.85 30.86
C PRO A 62 -1.95 -15.63 31.07
N TRP A 63 -1.76 -14.84 30.02
CA TRP A 63 -1.03 -13.58 30.14
C TRP A 63 -1.85 -12.56 30.92
N GLU A 64 -1.20 -11.79 31.80
CA GLU A 64 -1.83 -10.64 32.43
C GLU A 64 -2.00 -9.50 31.40
N GLN A 65 -2.81 -8.51 31.76
CA GLN A 65 -2.91 -7.25 31.02
C GLN A 65 -2.56 -6.12 31.98
N ARG A 66 -1.60 -5.27 31.61
CA ARG A 66 -1.18 -4.11 32.42
C ARG A 66 -1.29 -2.83 31.63
N LYS A 67 -1.64 -1.72 32.29
CA LYS A 67 -1.58 -0.42 31.63
C LYS A 67 -0.12 0.00 31.48
N LEU A 68 0.24 0.60 30.34
CA LEU A 68 1.61 1.09 30.13
C LEU A 68 2.04 2.10 31.20
N GLY A 69 1.14 2.98 31.64
CA GLY A 69 1.39 3.96 32.70
C GLY A 69 1.64 3.36 34.08
N ASP A 70 1.24 2.11 34.32
CA ASP A 70 1.52 1.41 35.58
C ASP A 70 2.93 0.76 35.59
N CYS A 71 3.62 0.77 34.44
CA CYS A 71 4.90 0.08 34.21
C CYS A 71 6.02 1.05 33.77
N GLY A 72 5.77 2.36 33.84
CA GLY A 72 6.69 3.38 33.34
C GLY A 72 6.05 4.75 33.17
N SER A 73 6.81 5.71 32.65
CA SER A 73 6.37 7.11 32.50
C SER A 73 6.75 7.71 31.16
N ALA A 74 5.88 8.58 30.62
CA ALA A 74 6.14 9.27 29.35
C ALA A 74 6.92 10.59 29.54
N TYR A 75 7.81 10.90 28.61
CA TYR A 75 8.55 12.16 28.54
C TYR A 75 8.53 12.75 27.12
N GLY A 76 8.67 14.07 27.00
CA GLY A 76 8.65 14.76 25.71
C GLY A 76 9.99 14.68 24.97
N GLY A 77 9.94 14.72 23.64
CA GLY A 77 11.13 14.93 22.81
C GLY A 77 11.66 16.37 22.88
N LEU A 78 12.55 16.72 21.95
CA LEU A 78 13.17 18.04 21.86
C LEU A 78 12.12 19.15 21.82
N SER A 79 12.35 20.20 22.59
CA SER A 79 11.48 21.38 22.67
C SER A 79 12.28 22.67 22.46
N GLY A 80 11.68 23.65 21.78
CA GLY A 80 12.31 24.96 21.54
C GLY A 80 13.53 24.95 20.60
N LYS A 81 13.69 23.91 19.77
CA LYS A 81 14.78 23.82 18.77
C LYS A 81 14.28 24.18 17.39
N THR A 82 15.10 24.90 16.62
CA THR A 82 14.83 25.23 15.21
C THR A 82 15.73 24.42 14.28
N LYS A 83 15.57 24.59 12.97
CA LYS A 83 16.35 23.84 11.97
C LYS A 83 17.83 24.21 12.00
N GLU A 84 18.15 25.44 12.41
CA GLU A 84 19.50 25.98 12.55
C GLU A 84 20.28 25.33 13.71
N ASP A 85 19.59 24.70 14.65
CA ASP A 85 20.21 23.98 15.77
C ASP A 85 20.61 22.54 15.41
N LEU A 86 20.17 22.03 14.25
CA LEU A 86 20.39 20.66 13.80
C LEU A 86 21.61 20.54 12.88
N GLY A 87 22.28 19.39 12.92
CA GLY A 87 23.40 19.06 12.04
C GLY A 87 24.79 19.50 12.54
N ARG A 88 24.87 20.10 13.73
CA ARG A 88 26.10 20.51 14.42
C ARG A 88 26.06 20.10 15.90
N GLY A 89 27.17 20.21 16.62
CA GLY A 89 27.26 19.86 18.03
C GLY A 89 27.69 18.42 18.32
N THR A 90 28.01 18.17 19.58
CA THR A 90 28.59 16.91 20.07
C THR A 90 27.56 15.90 20.59
N ALA A 91 26.33 16.35 20.84
CA ALA A 91 25.22 15.49 21.21
C ALA A 91 24.52 14.94 19.95
N LYS A 92 23.63 13.98 20.15
CA LYS A 92 22.88 13.34 19.07
C LYS A 92 21.38 13.38 19.36
N PHE A 93 20.57 13.22 18.32
CA PHE A 93 19.16 12.89 18.51
C PHE A 93 18.72 11.78 17.58
N VAL A 94 17.75 10.99 18.04
CA VAL A 94 17.10 9.94 17.26
C VAL A 94 16.14 10.59 16.26
N PRO A 95 16.35 10.48 14.93
CA PRO A 95 15.45 11.05 13.94
C PRO A 95 14.10 10.34 13.91
N TYR A 96 13.05 11.07 13.49
CA TYR A 96 11.69 10.52 13.35
C TYR A 96 11.65 9.22 12.56
N THR A 97 12.35 9.16 11.42
CA THR A 97 12.32 8.00 10.53
C THR A 97 12.97 6.77 11.16
N ASN A 98 13.96 6.94 12.05
CA ASN A 98 14.59 5.82 12.73
C ASN A 98 13.61 5.14 13.71
N VAL A 99 12.80 5.94 14.42
CA VAL A 99 11.70 5.44 15.26
C VAL A 99 10.61 4.78 14.40
N PHE A 100 10.27 5.41 13.28
CA PHE A 100 9.22 4.93 12.39
C PHE A 100 9.55 3.57 11.76
N ASP A 101 10.76 3.42 11.21
CA ASP A 101 11.13 2.26 10.39
C ASP A 101 11.43 1.01 11.22
N ASN A 102 12.02 1.17 12.43
CA ASN A 102 12.67 0.06 13.12
C ASN A 102 12.03 -0.27 14.48
N PRO A 103 11.80 -1.56 14.82
CA PRO A 103 11.38 -1.98 16.17
C PRO A 103 12.43 -1.65 17.23
N ILE A 104 13.71 -1.74 16.88
CA ILE A 104 14.84 -1.36 17.72
C ILE A 104 15.58 -0.27 16.98
N THR A 105 15.85 0.85 17.66
CA THR A 105 16.45 2.02 17.02
C THR A 105 17.89 1.72 16.59
N ASP A 106 18.26 2.10 15.37
CA ASP A 106 19.65 1.98 14.89
C ASP A 106 20.51 3.11 15.44
N SER A 107 21.44 2.79 16.33
CA SER A 107 22.36 3.77 16.95
C SER A 107 23.33 4.41 15.95
N ASN A 108 23.47 3.88 14.74
CA ASN A 108 24.30 4.48 13.70
C ASN A 108 23.54 5.54 12.88
N ARG A 109 22.21 5.58 12.99
CA ARG A 109 21.34 6.48 12.20
C ARG A 109 20.83 7.63 13.06
N LEU A 110 21.77 8.39 13.61
CA LEU A 110 21.55 9.56 14.47
C LEU A 110 21.98 10.86 13.78
N GLU A 111 21.37 11.97 14.17
CA GLU A 111 21.73 13.30 13.69
C GLU A 111 22.36 14.14 14.81
N SER A 112 23.30 15.03 14.46
CA SER A 112 24.01 15.88 15.41
C SER A 112 23.14 17.03 15.92
N ILE A 113 23.29 17.36 17.20
CA ILE A 113 22.69 18.54 17.84
C ILE A 113 23.60 19.07 18.95
N GLU A 114 23.47 20.36 19.27
CA GLU A 114 24.13 20.94 20.45
C GLU A 114 23.61 20.32 21.75
N LYS A 115 24.52 20.14 22.71
CA LYS A 115 24.16 19.61 24.03
C LYS A 115 23.29 20.62 24.78
N ASP A 116 22.18 20.15 25.34
CA ASP A 116 21.24 20.97 26.10
C ASP A 116 20.71 20.17 27.30
N SER A 117 21.20 20.53 28.49
CA SER A 117 20.85 19.85 29.75
C SER A 117 19.39 20.03 30.18
N LYS A 118 18.63 20.89 29.50
CA LYS A 118 17.19 21.08 29.76
C LYS A 118 16.33 20.06 29.01
N GLN A 119 16.90 19.32 28.05
CA GLN A 119 16.18 18.32 27.24
C GLN A 119 16.24 16.94 27.90
N ASN A 120 15.23 16.11 27.59
CA ASN A 120 15.23 14.72 28.06
C ASN A 120 16.20 13.87 27.23
N GLU A 121 17.12 13.21 27.91
CA GLU A 121 17.96 12.18 27.30
C GLU A 121 17.18 10.86 27.19
N VAL A 122 17.41 10.17 26.07
CA VAL A 122 16.97 8.80 25.81
C VAL A 122 17.92 7.86 26.55
N ARG A 123 17.36 6.88 27.26
CA ARG A 123 18.08 5.88 28.05
C ARG A 123 17.85 4.48 27.51
N TYR A 124 18.76 3.58 27.82
CA TYR A 124 18.59 2.16 27.51
C TYR A 124 17.22 1.65 28.01
N GLY A 125 16.48 0.98 27.14
CA GLY A 125 15.16 0.44 27.41
C GLY A 125 14.01 1.43 27.21
N ASP A 126 14.28 2.71 26.90
CA ASP A 126 13.22 3.66 26.57
C ASP A 126 12.54 3.25 25.25
N ALA A 127 11.21 3.20 25.24
CA ALA A 127 10.42 3.09 24.02
C ALA A 127 10.10 4.49 23.48
N LEU A 128 10.23 4.68 22.17
CA LEU A 128 10.10 5.94 21.46
C LEU A 128 8.90 5.83 20.54
N PHE A 129 8.00 6.82 20.56
CA PHE A 129 6.77 6.80 19.78
C PHE A 129 6.68 8.00 18.85
N THR A 130 6.30 7.77 17.60
CA THR A 130 5.93 8.86 16.70
C THR A 130 4.60 9.49 17.11
N VAL A 131 4.53 10.83 17.14
CA VAL A 131 3.31 11.55 17.56
C VAL A 131 2.33 11.71 16.41
N SER A 132 2.82 12.00 15.20
CA SER A 132 2.00 12.47 14.08
C SER A 132 2.24 11.64 12.82
N SER A 133 1.18 11.37 12.04
CA SER A 133 1.28 10.75 10.72
C SER A 133 0.19 11.25 9.76
N GLU A 134 0.33 10.97 8.47
CA GLU A 134 -0.66 11.22 7.43
C GLU A 134 -1.80 10.20 7.45
N THR A 135 -1.54 8.99 7.95
CA THR A 135 -2.55 7.92 8.07
C THR A 135 -2.73 7.45 9.52
N PRO A 136 -3.94 7.04 9.95
CA PRO A 136 -4.17 6.54 11.31
C PRO A 136 -3.38 5.27 11.63
N GLY A 137 -3.15 4.41 10.63
CA GLY A 137 -2.42 3.14 10.78
C GLY A 137 -0.93 3.33 11.09
N GLU A 138 -0.39 4.51 10.80
CA GLU A 138 1.02 4.88 10.93
C GLU A 138 1.32 5.76 12.15
N VAL A 139 0.29 6.19 12.90
CA VAL A 139 0.49 6.97 14.13
C VAL A 139 1.00 6.07 15.27
N GLY A 140 1.81 6.64 16.16
CA GLY A 140 2.29 5.90 17.34
C GLY A 140 3.24 4.77 17.00
N MET A 141 3.96 4.82 15.87
CA MET A 141 5.00 3.83 15.57
C MET A 141 6.05 3.86 16.67
N SER A 142 6.43 2.68 17.14
CA SER A 142 7.26 2.52 18.32
C SER A 142 8.62 1.92 17.99
N SER A 143 9.66 2.38 18.67
CA SER A 143 11.01 1.80 18.61
C SER A 143 11.62 1.76 19.99
N VAL A 144 12.42 0.76 20.34
CA VAL A 144 13.13 0.72 21.63
C VAL A 144 14.61 1.07 21.45
N TRP A 145 15.12 1.91 22.33
CA TRP A 145 16.53 2.29 22.38
C TRP A 145 17.33 1.29 23.22
N LEU A 146 18.29 0.59 22.60
CA LEU A 146 19.11 -0.44 23.26
C LEU A 146 20.62 -0.10 23.25
N SER A 147 20.96 1.18 23.20
CA SER A 147 22.35 1.65 23.20
C SER A 147 22.66 2.45 24.46
N ASP A 148 23.88 2.33 24.95
CA ASP A 148 24.37 3.08 26.13
C ASP A 148 25.04 4.41 25.74
N GLN A 149 24.82 4.88 24.51
CA GLN A 149 25.43 6.13 24.04
C GLN A 149 24.91 7.33 24.85
N PRO A 150 25.78 8.16 25.43
CA PRO A 150 25.37 9.30 26.25
C PRO A 150 24.98 10.51 25.38
N ASN A 151 24.22 11.45 25.95
CA ASN A 151 23.79 12.70 25.30
C ASN A 151 22.98 12.47 24.01
N VAL A 152 22.09 11.48 24.03
CA VAL A 152 21.15 11.21 22.92
C VAL A 152 19.77 11.74 23.30
N TYR A 153 19.22 12.63 22.50
CA TYR A 153 17.87 13.18 22.66
C TYR A 153 16.87 12.54 21.68
N LEU A 154 15.60 12.86 21.85
CA LEU A 154 14.52 12.37 20.98
C LEU A 154 13.96 13.48 20.10
N ASN A 155 13.65 13.17 18.83
CA ASN A 155 13.01 14.09 17.91
C ASN A 155 11.76 14.80 18.51
N SER A 156 11.53 16.06 18.12
CA SER A 156 10.43 16.90 18.60
C SER A 156 9.02 16.39 18.24
N PHE A 157 8.90 15.58 17.19
CA PHE A 157 7.66 14.91 16.78
C PHE A 157 7.51 13.50 17.37
N CYS A 158 8.31 13.18 18.39
CA CYS A 158 8.24 11.93 19.12
C CYS A 158 8.11 12.19 20.62
N PHE A 159 7.58 11.21 21.34
CA PHE A 159 7.64 11.16 22.81
C PHE A 159 8.25 9.84 23.24
N GLY A 160 8.92 9.84 24.39
CA GLY A 160 9.52 8.64 24.96
C GLY A 160 8.68 8.08 26.09
N TYR A 161 8.87 6.79 26.35
CA TYR A 161 8.30 6.03 27.45
C TYR A 161 9.45 5.32 28.16
N ARG A 162 9.65 5.67 29.42
CA ARG A 162 10.66 5.12 30.29
C ARG A 162 10.05 4.03 31.17
N GLN A 163 10.36 2.79 30.83
CA GLN A 163 9.90 1.62 31.57
C GLN A 163 10.68 1.47 32.89
N ASP A 164 10.04 0.89 33.91
CA ASP A 164 10.57 0.79 35.28
C ASP A 164 11.26 -0.54 35.61
N GLY A 165 11.53 -1.37 34.59
CA GLY A 165 12.00 -2.75 34.72
C GLY A 165 10.88 -3.79 34.55
N SER A 166 9.63 -3.35 34.42
CA SER A 166 8.47 -4.23 34.19
C SER A 166 8.55 -5.04 32.90
N PHE A 167 9.32 -4.58 31.91
CA PHE A 167 9.43 -5.25 30.61
C PHE A 167 10.86 -5.63 30.27
N ASP A 168 11.03 -6.82 29.67
CA ASP A 168 12.20 -7.06 28.84
C ASP A 168 12.19 -6.08 27.65
N SER A 169 13.31 -5.39 27.42
CA SER A 169 13.34 -4.27 26.47
C SER A 169 13.19 -4.72 25.01
N ARG A 170 13.63 -5.94 24.67
CA ARG A 170 13.42 -6.51 23.33
C ARG A 170 11.99 -6.97 23.15
N TYR A 171 11.41 -7.61 24.17
CA TYR A 171 9.98 -7.92 24.18
C TYR A 171 9.13 -6.66 23.95
N LEU A 172 9.42 -5.58 24.68
CA LEU A 172 8.72 -4.30 24.53
C LEU A 172 8.75 -3.79 23.08
N ALA A 173 9.91 -3.91 22.42
CA ALA A 173 10.11 -3.49 21.02
C ALA A 173 9.15 -4.19 20.05
N TYR A 174 8.96 -5.49 20.23
CA TYR A 174 8.12 -6.31 19.34
C TYR A 174 6.66 -6.30 19.75
N MET A 175 6.37 -6.29 21.05
CA MET A 175 5.02 -6.25 21.61
C MET A 175 4.29 -4.99 21.14
N LEU A 176 4.92 -3.82 21.23
CA LEU A 176 4.32 -2.54 20.80
C LEU A 176 4.04 -2.49 19.29
N ARG A 177 4.72 -3.34 18.50
CA ARG A 177 4.53 -3.47 17.06
C ARG A 177 3.71 -4.69 16.65
N SER A 178 3.22 -5.47 17.62
CA SER A 178 2.30 -6.58 17.35
C SER A 178 0.96 -6.04 16.83
N GLN A 179 0.29 -6.82 15.98
CA GLN A 179 -0.94 -6.38 15.32
C GLN A 179 -2.03 -5.95 16.31
N ASN A 180 -2.14 -6.62 17.46
CA ASN A 180 -3.12 -6.30 18.50
C ASN A 180 -2.87 -4.91 19.10
N VAL A 181 -1.66 -4.66 19.60
CA VAL A 181 -1.28 -3.39 20.23
C VAL A 181 -1.27 -2.24 19.22
N ARG A 182 -0.84 -2.51 17.98
CA ARG A 182 -0.94 -1.55 16.88
C ARG A 182 -2.37 -1.16 16.55
N SER A 183 -3.31 -2.12 16.58
CA SER A 183 -4.73 -1.81 16.35
C SER A 183 -5.26 -0.87 17.43
N ASP A 184 -4.91 -1.12 18.69
CA ASP A 184 -5.33 -0.26 19.79
C ASP A 184 -4.71 1.15 19.70
N LEU A 185 -3.43 1.26 19.35
CA LEU A 185 -2.77 2.55 19.11
C LEU A 185 -3.44 3.32 17.96
N THR A 186 -3.83 2.64 16.88
CA THR A 186 -4.57 3.26 15.76
C THR A 186 -5.93 3.78 16.19
N LEU A 187 -6.61 3.14 17.15
CA LEU A 187 -7.89 3.65 17.70
C LEU A 187 -7.71 4.92 18.53
N LEU A 188 -6.50 5.18 19.05
CA LEU A 188 -6.18 6.42 19.76
C LEU A 188 -5.84 7.59 18.82
N ALA A 189 -5.75 7.35 17.50
CA ALA A 189 -5.43 8.36 16.51
C ALA A 189 -6.53 9.42 16.41
N GLN A 190 -6.14 10.69 16.47
CA GLN A 190 -7.07 11.83 16.37
C GLN A 190 -6.58 12.84 15.33
N GLY A 191 -7.45 13.27 14.42
CA GLY A 191 -7.14 14.28 13.42
C GLY A 191 -7.89 14.08 12.11
N ILE A 192 -7.74 15.02 11.18
CA ILE A 192 -8.42 15.02 9.87
C ILE A 192 -7.38 14.90 8.75
N SER A 193 -6.50 15.88 8.60
CA SER A 193 -5.43 15.89 7.57
C SER A 193 -4.10 15.31 8.08
N ARG A 194 -3.86 15.39 9.39
CA ARG A 194 -2.78 14.73 10.10
C ARG A 194 -3.33 14.13 11.37
N PHE A 195 -3.05 12.87 11.59
CA PHE A 195 -3.44 12.14 12.79
C PHE A 195 -2.34 12.31 13.83
N ASN A 196 -2.75 12.56 15.07
CA ASN A 196 -1.87 12.66 16.20
C ASN A 196 -2.32 11.68 17.28
N ILE A 197 -1.40 11.24 18.13
CA ILE A 197 -1.69 10.41 19.29
C ILE A 197 -1.36 11.16 20.57
N SER A 198 -2.26 11.09 21.55
CA SER A 198 -2.02 11.66 22.87
C SER A 198 -1.17 10.71 23.70
N LYS A 199 0.00 11.17 24.17
CA LYS A 199 0.87 10.40 25.06
C LYS A 199 0.13 9.91 26.32
N ASN A 200 -0.79 10.71 26.87
CA ASN A 200 -1.53 10.34 28.08
C ASN A 200 -2.47 9.16 27.79
N LYS A 201 -3.14 9.17 26.64
CA LYS A 201 -3.98 8.04 26.21
C LYS A 201 -3.16 6.78 25.95
N VAL A 202 -1.94 6.91 25.44
CA VAL A 202 -1.04 5.76 25.28
C VAL A 202 -0.68 5.14 26.64
N MET A 203 -0.53 5.94 27.70
CA MET A 203 -0.27 5.40 29.05
C MET A 203 -1.48 4.63 29.61
N GLU A 204 -2.70 4.90 29.15
CA GLU A 204 -3.90 4.17 29.55
C GLU A 204 -4.06 2.82 28.83
N LEU A 205 -3.26 2.57 27.78
CA LEU A 205 -3.34 1.37 26.97
C LEU A 205 -2.98 0.13 27.79
N LYS A 206 -3.87 -0.87 27.75
CA LYS A 206 -3.62 -2.19 28.33
C LYS A 206 -2.84 -3.04 27.34
N VAL A 207 -1.70 -3.56 27.76
CA VAL A 207 -0.81 -4.37 26.94
C VAL A 207 -0.63 -5.78 27.52
N PRO A 208 -0.38 -6.78 26.66
CA PRO A 208 -0.07 -8.14 27.09
C PRO A 208 1.18 -8.18 27.97
N TYR A 209 1.05 -8.83 29.11
CA TYR A 209 2.07 -8.91 30.15
C TYR A 209 2.32 -10.38 30.56
N PRO A 210 3.12 -11.13 29.80
CA PRO A 210 3.59 -12.44 30.25
C PRO A 210 4.70 -12.31 31.28
N ARG A 211 5.06 -13.44 31.90
CA ARG A 211 6.18 -13.48 32.87
C ARG A 211 7.48 -13.04 32.20
N LEU A 212 8.37 -12.36 32.95
CA LEU A 212 9.64 -11.85 32.43
C LEU A 212 10.49 -12.88 31.68
N LYS A 213 10.51 -14.14 32.15
CA LYS A 213 11.22 -15.24 31.45
C LYS A 213 10.66 -15.49 30.04
N GLU A 214 9.35 -15.42 29.87
CA GLU A 214 8.68 -15.58 28.58
C GLU A 214 8.90 -14.34 27.70
N GLN A 215 8.85 -13.14 28.29
CA GLN A 215 9.19 -11.90 27.59
C GLN A 215 10.60 -11.99 26.99
N ALA A 216 11.61 -12.37 27.78
CA ALA A 216 12.98 -12.51 27.31
C ALA A 216 13.11 -13.53 26.15
N GLN A 217 12.38 -14.65 26.19
CA GLN A 217 12.38 -15.62 25.09
C GLN A 217 11.74 -15.06 23.81
N LEU A 218 10.60 -14.36 23.93
CA LEU A 218 9.94 -13.71 22.81
C LEU A 218 10.82 -12.60 22.20
N GLY A 219 11.39 -11.74 23.05
CA GLY A 219 12.28 -10.67 22.65
C GLY A 219 13.52 -11.19 21.91
N SER A 220 14.19 -12.20 22.47
CA SER A 220 15.35 -12.84 21.85
C SER A 220 15.01 -13.53 20.53
N PHE A 221 13.86 -14.20 20.45
CA PHE A 221 13.41 -14.87 19.24
C PHE A 221 13.21 -13.90 18.07
N PHE A 222 12.49 -12.80 18.30
CA PHE A 222 12.23 -11.81 17.24
C PHE A 222 13.48 -11.01 16.87
N ASP A 223 14.35 -10.71 17.83
CA ASP A 223 15.65 -10.08 17.58
C ASP A 223 16.57 -10.98 16.75
N HIS A 224 16.56 -12.28 17.03
CA HIS A 224 17.28 -13.26 16.22
C HIS A 224 16.71 -13.35 14.81
N LEU A 225 15.39 -13.35 14.65
CA LEU A 225 14.76 -13.31 13.33
C LEU A 225 15.16 -12.05 12.54
N ASP A 226 15.18 -10.89 13.18
CA ASP A 226 15.62 -9.64 12.52
C ASP A 226 17.10 -9.65 12.15
N SER A 227 17.94 -10.25 13.00
CA SER A 227 19.35 -10.46 12.71
C SER A 227 19.54 -11.37 11.49
N LEU A 228 18.77 -12.46 11.41
CA LEU A 228 18.79 -13.37 10.25
C LEU A 228 18.26 -12.71 8.98
N ILE A 229 17.18 -11.92 9.09
CA ILE A 229 16.63 -11.15 7.96
C ILE A 229 17.69 -10.17 7.45
N THR A 230 18.32 -9.43 8.35
CA THR A 230 19.37 -8.46 8.03
C THR A 230 20.59 -9.14 7.41
N LEU A 231 21.01 -10.29 7.95
CA LEU A 231 22.09 -11.09 7.39
C LEU A 231 21.76 -11.54 5.97
N HIS A 232 20.60 -12.16 5.75
CA HIS A 232 20.23 -12.67 4.43
C HIS A 232 19.97 -11.55 3.42
N GLN A 233 19.48 -10.38 3.86
CA GLN A 233 19.40 -9.18 3.03
C GLN A 233 20.79 -8.71 2.62
N ARG A 234 21.73 -8.58 3.56
CA ARG A 234 23.12 -8.17 3.27
C ARG A 234 23.87 -9.18 2.40
N GLU A 235 23.64 -10.47 2.59
CA GLU A 235 24.24 -11.52 1.75
C GLU A 235 23.62 -11.53 0.35
N TYR A 236 22.31 -11.29 0.24
CA TYR A 236 21.66 -11.10 -1.06
C TYR A 236 22.22 -9.89 -1.78
N ASP A 237 22.25 -8.73 -1.12
CA ASP A 237 22.80 -7.48 -1.67
C ASP A 237 24.29 -7.68 -2.02
N GLY A 238 25.07 -8.24 -1.09
CA GLY A 238 26.50 -8.49 -1.23
C GLY A 238 26.87 -9.55 -2.27
N CYS A 239 26.00 -10.52 -2.56
CA CYS A 239 26.19 -11.48 -3.67
C CYS A 239 25.69 -10.91 -5.00
N ALA A 240 24.67 -10.05 -4.99
CA ALA A 240 24.14 -9.38 -6.19
C ALA A 240 25.12 -8.33 -6.71
N TYR A 241 25.75 -7.54 -5.83
CA TYR A 241 26.65 -6.43 -6.19
C TYR A 241 27.86 -6.86 -7.06
N PRO A 242 28.60 -7.95 -6.76
CA PRO A 242 29.72 -8.42 -7.58
C PRO A 242 29.29 -9.06 -8.90
N LEU A 243 28.08 -9.65 -8.97
CA LEU A 243 27.59 -10.28 -10.20
C LEU A 243 27.07 -9.26 -11.21
N PHE A 244 26.57 -8.11 -10.76
CA PHE A 244 26.33 -6.94 -11.61
C PHE A 244 27.62 -6.43 -12.25
N PHE A 245 28.73 -6.47 -11.51
CA PHE A 245 30.04 -6.06 -12.01
C PHE A 245 30.68 -7.11 -12.95
N LEU A 246 30.49 -8.41 -12.69
CA LEU A 246 31.09 -9.50 -13.46
C LEU A 246 30.25 -9.99 -14.66
N ARG A 247 28.91 -9.88 -14.64
CA ARG A 247 28.07 -10.18 -15.83
C ARG A 247 28.30 -9.19 -16.97
N LYS A 248 28.89 -8.02 -16.72
CA LYS A 248 29.35 -7.08 -17.76
C LYS A 248 30.54 -7.59 -18.59
N VAL A 249 31.15 -8.74 -18.25
CA VAL A 249 32.33 -9.24 -18.98
C VAL A 249 31.99 -10.20 -20.13
N HIS A 250 30.83 -10.86 -20.18
CA HIS A 250 30.49 -11.78 -21.29
C HIS A 250 28.98 -11.76 -21.63
N ALA A 251 28.53 -10.69 -22.28
CA ALA A 251 27.38 -10.73 -23.18
C ALA A 251 27.57 -9.61 -24.21
N MET A 252 27.69 -9.97 -25.49
CA MET A 252 27.70 -9.00 -26.59
C MET A 252 26.30 -8.35 -26.70
N GLN A 253 26.09 -7.30 -25.92
CA GLN A 253 25.19 -6.19 -26.15
C GLN A 253 26.04 -4.94 -25.92
N GLU A 254 25.84 -3.90 -26.73
CA GLU A 254 26.62 -2.65 -26.68
C GLU A 254 26.86 -2.23 -25.22
N THR A 255 28.11 -2.13 -24.82
CA THR A 255 28.49 -1.83 -23.44
C THR A 255 27.90 -0.48 -23.08
N ILE A 256 26.88 -0.45 -22.22
CA ILE A 256 26.35 0.82 -21.73
C ILE A 256 27.42 1.49 -20.89
N THR A 257 27.74 2.72 -21.28
CA THR A 257 28.67 3.60 -20.58
C THR A 257 27.95 4.89 -20.18
N SER A 258 28.62 5.76 -19.43
CA SER A 258 28.11 7.11 -19.13
C SER A 258 27.85 7.93 -20.41
N GLU A 259 28.50 7.59 -21.53
CA GLU A 259 28.32 8.24 -22.82
C GLU A 259 27.11 7.72 -23.61
N SER A 260 26.49 6.62 -23.17
CA SER A 260 25.29 6.07 -23.80
C SER A 260 24.07 6.96 -23.57
N LEU A 261 23.15 6.97 -24.53
CA LEU A 261 21.90 7.71 -24.43
C LEU A 261 20.97 7.09 -23.38
N PHE A 262 20.27 7.93 -22.62
CA PHE A 262 19.35 7.46 -21.58
C PHE A 262 18.18 6.67 -22.17
N CYS A 263 17.71 7.00 -23.38
CA CYS A 263 16.63 6.27 -24.06
C CYS A 263 17.01 4.82 -24.36
N ASP A 264 18.24 4.57 -24.79
CA ASP A 264 18.76 3.23 -25.08
C ASP A 264 18.94 2.44 -23.79
N TYR A 265 19.53 3.08 -22.77
CA TYR A 265 19.63 2.50 -21.44
C TYR A 265 18.26 2.12 -20.86
N TYR A 266 17.27 3.01 -20.94
CA TYR A 266 15.92 2.74 -20.46
C TYR A 266 15.29 1.55 -21.20
N THR A 267 15.51 1.46 -22.52
CA THR A 267 15.03 0.33 -23.34
C THR A 267 15.62 -0.99 -22.86
N GLN A 268 16.94 -1.03 -22.66
CA GLN A 268 17.63 -2.21 -22.14
C GLN A 268 17.20 -2.54 -20.72
N TRP A 269 17.02 -1.53 -19.86
CA TRP A 269 16.55 -1.69 -18.49
C TRP A 269 15.13 -2.28 -18.44
N VAL A 270 14.20 -1.80 -19.25
CA VAL A 270 12.83 -2.36 -19.33
C VAL A 270 12.87 -3.82 -19.77
N LYS A 271 13.67 -4.14 -20.81
CA LYS A 271 13.86 -5.51 -21.30
C LYS A 271 14.44 -6.43 -20.23
N THR A 272 15.41 -5.93 -19.45
CA THR A 272 16.14 -6.73 -18.47
C THR A 272 15.33 -6.97 -17.20
N TYR A 273 14.64 -5.95 -16.68
CA TYR A 273 14.04 -6.00 -15.35
C TYR A 273 12.51 -6.06 -15.32
N LYS A 274 11.84 -5.70 -16.42
CA LYS A 274 10.37 -5.63 -16.47
C LYS A 274 9.78 -6.71 -17.36
N GLU A 275 10.42 -7.05 -18.47
CA GLU A 275 9.90 -8.07 -19.39
C GLU A 275 9.79 -9.44 -18.71
N GLY A 276 8.62 -10.08 -18.83
CA GLY A 276 8.31 -11.33 -18.13
C GLY A 276 8.03 -11.21 -16.61
N ALA A 277 8.38 -10.09 -15.97
CA ALA A 277 8.20 -9.89 -14.53
C ALA A 277 6.92 -9.15 -14.14
N ILE A 278 6.29 -8.43 -15.07
CA ILE A 278 5.06 -7.64 -14.82
C ILE A 278 3.96 -7.96 -15.82
N ARG A 279 2.70 -7.68 -15.44
CA ARG A 279 1.53 -7.85 -16.33
C ARG A 279 1.64 -6.96 -17.58
N ASP A 280 1.12 -7.43 -18.71
CA ASP A 280 1.18 -6.74 -20.00
C ASP A 280 0.63 -5.31 -19.98
N VAL A 281 -0.45 -5.09 -19.23
CA VAL A 281 -1.04 -3.74 -19.06
C VAL A 281 -0.06 -2.78 -18.39
N THR A 282 0.76 -3.26 -17.44
CA THR A 282 1.82 -2.46 -16.81
C THR A 282 2.99 -2.28 -17.77
N MET A 283 3.34 -3.32 -18.53
CA MET A 283 4.37 -3.24 -19.58
C MET A 283 4.05 -2.17 -20.64
N GLY A 284 2.79 -2.05 -21.03
CA GLY A 284 2.33 -0.99 -21.95
C GLY A 284 2.65 0.42 -21.45
N LYS A 285 2.67 0.65 -20.13
CA LYS A 285 3.06 1.95 -19.55
C LYS A 285 4.55 2.22 -19.72
N TYR A 286 5.40 1.24 -19.47
CA TYR A 286 6.85 1.35 -19.68
C TYR A 286 7.19 1.61 -21.15
N ARG A 287 6.52 0.91 -22.09
CA ARG A 287 6.66 1.16 -23.54
C ARG A 287 6.20 2.56 -23.95
N LEU A 288 5.12 3.07 -23.34
CA LEU A 288 4.68 4.44 -23.56
C LEU A 288 5.70 5.46 -23.04
N ALA A 289 6.25 5.24 -21.84
CA ALA A 289 7.31 6.08 -21.30
C ALA A 289 8.54 6.08 -22.22
N GLN A 290 8.97 4.91 -22.70
CA GLN A 290 10.07 4.77 -23.65
C GLN A 290 9.85 5.59 -24.93
N SER A 291 8.64 5.54 -25.52
CA SER A 291 8.30 6.36 -26.70
C SER A 291 8.39 7.86 -26.41
N TRP A 292 8.00 8.30 -25.21
CA TRP A 292 8.12 9.71 -24.81
C TRP A 292 9.55 10.13 -24.53
N LEU A 293 10.39 9.26 -23.97
CA LEU A 293 11.82 9.53 -23.78
C LEU A 293 12.51 9.80 -25.12
N GLY A 294 12.24 8.98 -26.14
CA GLY A 294 12.78 9.20 -27.49
C GLY A 294 12.31 10.50 -28.15
N LYS A 295 11.16 11.06 -27.73
CA LYS A 295 10.67 12.35 -28.24
C LYS A 295 11.25 13.55 -27.47
N LEU A 296 11.42 13.42 -26.16
CA LEU A 296 11.76 14.54 -25.27
C LEU A 296 13.26 14.71 -25.09
N ILE A 297 14.01 13.61 -25.08
CA ILE A 297 15.45 13.59 -24.79
C ILE A 297 16.20 12.58 -25.68
N PRO A 298 16.06 12.65 -27.02
CA PRO A 298 16.67 11.67 -27.93
C PRO A 298 18.19 11.59 -27.79
N GLU A 299 18.85 12.72 -27.51
CA GLU A 299 20.31 12.83 -27.50
C GLU A 299 20.91 12.95 -26.08
N LEU A 300 20.09 12.80 -25.02
CA LEU A 300 20.58 12.99 -23.65
C LEU A 300 21.37 11.78 -23.18
N LYS A 301 22.66 11.98 -22.93
CA LYS A 301 23.55 10.98 -22.35
C LYS A 301 23.31 10.79 -20.86
N LEU A 302 23.70 9.62 -20.35
CA LEU A 302 23.65 9.30 -18.91
C LEU A 302 24.53 10.25 -18.08
N ALA A 303 25.74 10.56 -18.54
CA ALA A 303 26.66 11.48 -17.88
C ALA A 303 26.08 12.89 -17.68
N ASP A 304 25.27 13.33 -18.65
CA ASP A 304 24.66 14.66 -18.70
C ASP A 304 23.31 14.73 -17.97
N MET A 305 22.85 13.61 -17.38
CA MET A 305 21.58 13.53 -16.65
C MET A 305 21.71 14.15 -15.26
N ASP A 306 21.78 15.47 -15.20
CA ASP A 306 21.74 16.23 -13.95
C ASP A 306 20.29 16.59 -13.53
N ARG A 307 20.17 17.23 -12.36
CA ARG A 307 18.86 17.67 -11.82
C ARG A 307 18.13 18.65 -12.76
N THR A 308 18.87 19.46 -13.51
CA THR A 308 18.30 20.44 -14.45
C THR A 308 17.78 19.74 -15.69
N ALA A 309 18.56 18.83 -16.29
CA ALA A 309 18.19 18.01 -17.42
C ALA A 309 16.94 17.17 -17.09
N TYR A 310 16.93 16.53 -15.92
CA TYR A 310 15.77 15.77 -15.45
C TYR A 310 14.53 16.63 -15.25
N GLN A 311 14.66 17.81 -14.63
CA GLN A 311 13.53 18.73 -14.46
C GLN A 311 13.00 19.23 -15.81
N ARG A 312 13.87 19.45 -16.82
CA ARG A 312 13.46 19.79 -18.19
C ARG A 312 12.68 18.66 -18.85
N LEU A 313 13.13 17.41 -18.72
CA LEU A 313 12.40 16.22 -19.20
C LEU A 313 10.98 16.17 -18.61
N ILE A 314 10.85 16.31 -17.29
CA ILE A 314 9.55 16.27 -16.60
C ILE A 314 8.67 17.45 -17.03
N ASN A 315 9.24 18.64 -17.20
CA ASN A 315 8.50 19.81 -17.68
C ASN A 315 8.03 19.62 -19.12
N GLY A 316 8.85 19.03 -20.01
CA GLY A 316 8.47 18.72 -21.39
C GLY A 316 7.29 17.76 -21.44
N TYR A 317 7.31 16.71 -20.63
CA TYR A 317 6.17 15.78 -20.52
C TYR A 317 4.91 16.47 -19.97
N ALA A 318 5.08 17.35 -18.98
CA ALA A 318 3.99 18.09 -18.32
C ALA A 318 3.25 19.07 -19.25
N GLN A 319 3.87 19.53 -20.35
CA GLN A 319 3.19 20.39 -21.34
C GLN A 319 2.00 19.67 -22.01
N HIS A 320 2.11 18.35 -22.18
CA HIS A 320 1.11 17.55 -22.88
C HIS A 320 0.14 16.83 -21.95
N HIS A 321 0.45 16.72 -20.65
CA HIS A 321 -0.24 15.83 -19.73
C HIS A 321 -0.66 16.52 -18.42
N GLU A 322 -1.74 16.01 -17.81
CA GLU A 322 -2.17 16.47 -16.49
C GLU A 322 -1.17 16.02 -15.41
N ARG A 323 -1.16 16.73 -14.27
CA ARG A 323 -0.19 16.51 -13.18
C ARG A 323 -0.06 15.05 -12.74
N GLN A 324 -1.18 14.32 -12.63
CA GLN A 324 -1.16 12.91 -12.23
C GLN A 324 -0.45 12.04 -13.27
N THR A 325 -0.71 12.25 -14.56
CA THR A 325 -0.06 11.51 -15.64
C THR A 325 1.44 11.82 -15.68
N THR A 326 1.84 13.07 -15.43
CA THR A 326 3.26 13.44 -15.27
C THR A 326 3.91 12.73 -14.09
N MET A 327 3.21 12.61 -12.96
CA MET A 327 3.68 11.88 -11.79
C MET A 327 3.86 10.39 -12.08
N ASP A 328 2.92 9.79 -12.81
CA ASP A 328 3.01 8.39 -13.23
C ASP A 328 4.20 8.15 -14.16
N PHE A 329 4.46 9.08 -15.10
CA PHE A 329 5.64 9.04 -15.96
C PHE A 329 6.94 9.14 -15.15
N HIS A 330 7.01 10.07 -14.19
CA HIS A 330 8.12 10.17 -13.24
C HIS A 330 8.39 8.83 -12.54
N HIS A 331 7.36 8.18 -11.98
CA HIS A 331 7.51 6.89 -11.32
C HIS A 331 7.98 5.77 -12.25
N GLN A 332 7.55 5.77 -13.52
CA GLN A 332 7.95 4.77 -14.51
C GLN A 332 9.43 4.88 -14.91
N ILE A 333 9.99 6.09 -14.93
CA ILE A 333 11.40 6.30 -15.32
C ILE A 333 12.35 6.33 -14.13
N LYS A 334 11.86 6.68 -12.93
CA LYS A 334 12.66 6.82 -11.71
C LYS A 334 13.45 5.56 -11.37
N GLY A 335 12.85 4.38 -11.50
CA GLY A 335 13.54 3.12 -11.21
C GLY A 335 14.82 2.95 -12.03
N ALA A 336 14.73 3.17 -13.34
CA ALA A 336 15.90 3.08 -14.22
C ALA A 336 16.99 4.11 -13.86
N ILE A 337 16.58 5.32 -13.47
CA ILE A 337 17.52 6.39 -13.08
C ILE A 337 18.26 6.04 -11.79
N LEU A 338 17.56 5.51 -10.78
CA LEU A 338 18.21 5.10 -9.54
C LEU A 338 19.22 3.97 -9.80
N ASP A 339 18.84 2.97 -10.59
CA ASP A 339 19.76 1.90 -10.98
C ASP A 339 20.99 2.45 -11.75
N ALA A 340 20.80 3.45 -12.62
CA ALA A 340 21.90 4.09 -13.33
C ALA A 340 22.82 4.92 -12.42
N VAL A 341 22.29 5.48 -11.32
CA VAL A 341 23.08 6.15 -10.29
C VAL A 341 23.90 5.12 -9.51
N ASP A 342 23.27 4.00 -9.13
CA ASP A 342 23.93 2.92 -8.39
C ASP A 342 25.03 2.23 -9.22
N GLU A 343 24.84 2.16 -10.55
CA GLU A 343 25.85 1.69 -11.51
C GLU A 343 26.95 2.72 -11.81
N GLY A 344 26.87 3.94 -11.26
CA GLY A 344 27.84 5.02 -11.50
C GLY A 344 27.77 5.64 -12.90
N LEU A 345 26.73 5.35 -13.68
CA LEU A 345 26.50 5.92 -15.01
C LEU A 345 25.97 7.36 -14.93
N ILE A 346 25.22 7.66 -13.86
CA ILE A 346 24.74 9.00 -13.51
C ILE A 346 25.45 9.44 -12.22
N PRO A 347 26.15 10.58 -12.19
CA PRO A 347 26.97 10.96 -11.03
C PRO A 347 26.21 11.16 -9.72
N ARG A 348 24.96 11.64 -9.77
CA ARG A 348 24.12 11.95 -8.61
C ARG A 348 22.65 11.80 -8.96
N ASP A 349 21.82 11.37 -8.01
CA ASP A 349 20.37 11.25 -8.18
C ASP A 349 19.73 12.58 -8.63
N PRO A 350 19.30 12.68 -9.91
CA PRO A 350 18.72 13.90 -10.45
C PRO A 350 17.22 14.01 -10.12
N THR A 351 16.62 12.95 -9.57
CA THR A 351 15.19 12.87 -9.26
C THR A 351 14.84 13.52 -7.92
N ARG A 352 15.85 13.80 -7.09
CA ARG A 352 15.68 14.38 -5.77
C ARG A 352 15.02 15.77 -5.84
N LYS A 353 13.90 15.93 -5.11
CA LYS A 353 13.11 17.18 -5.06
C LYS A 353 12.64 17.65 -6.45
N VAL A 354 12.31 16.72 -7.35
CA VAL A 354 11.67 17.05 -8.62
C VAL A 354 10.32 17.71 -8.39
N ILE A 355 10.00 18.74 -9.19
CA ILE A 355 8.72 19.42 -9.14
C ILE A 355 7.83 18.84 -10.24
N ILE A 356 6.72 18.21 -9.85
CA ILE A 356 5.75 17.65 -10.79
C ILE A 356 4.68 18.70 -11.15
N LYS A 357 4.70 19.13 -12.41
CA LYS A 357 3.70 20.02 -13.02
C LYS A 357 2.82 19.24 -13.99
N GLY A 358 1.78 19.88 -14.49
CA GLY A 358 0.97 19.38 -15.60
C GLY A 358 0.11 20.48 -16.18
N LYS A 359 -0.47 20.23 -17.36
CA LYS A 359 -1.46 21.13 -17.96
C LYS A 359 -2.70 21.21 -17.08
N GLN A 360 -3.47 22.29 -17.25
CA GLN A 360 -4.72 22.49 -16.53
C GLN A 360 -5.64 21.28 -16.73
N PRO A 361 -6.19 20.70 -15.64
CA PRO A 361 -7.11 19.58 -15.74
C PRO A 361 -8.32 19.94 -16.58
N ARG A 362 -8.78 19.04 -17.44
CA ARG A 362 -10.08 19.23 -18.09
C ARG A 362 -11.18 19.19 -17.02
N ILE A 363 -12.26 19.94 -17.24
CA ILE A 363 -13.46 19.87 -16.39
C ILE A 363 -13.90 18.41 -16.33
N LYS A 364 -13.86 17.82 -15.14
CA LYS A 364 -14.21 16.42 -14.94
C LYS A 364 -15.73 16.30 -15.03
N LYS A 365 -16.22 15.43 -15.92
CA LYS A 365 -17.65 15.10 -15.99
C LYS A 365 -18.12 14.51 -14.66
N MET A 366 -19.39 14.76 -14.32
CA MET A 366 -20.06 14.14 -13.19
C MET A 366 -19.95 12.61 -13.32
N LYS A 367 -19.58 11.95 -12.21
CA LYS A 367 -19.20 10.52 -12.22
C LYS A 367 -20.30 9.59 -11.74
N TYR A 368 -21.43 10.12 -11.31
CA TYR A 368 -22.52 9.35 -10.73
C TYR A 368 -23.86 10.03 -11.03
N LEU A 369 -24.95 9.29 -10.85
CA LEU A 369 -26.34 9.75 -10.92
C LEU A 369 -26.89 9.90 -9.50
N ASN A 370 -27.82 10.82 -9.28
CA ASN A 370 -28.61 10.86 -8.05
C ASN A 370 -29.69 9.76 -8.04
N GLN A 371 -30.47 9.65 -6.97
CA GLN A 371 -31.46 8.58 -6.81
C GLN A 371 -32.57 8.63 -7.88
N PHE A 372 -33.10 9.82 -8.17
CA PHE A 372 -34.16 10.01 -9.16
C PHE A 372 -33.65 9.73 -10.58
N GLU A 373 -32.46 10.24 -10.90
CA GLU A 373 -31.81 9.99 -12.18
C GLU A 373 -31.49 8.51 -12.40
N LEU A 374 -31.01 7.81 -11.37
CA LEU A 374 -30.76 6.37 -11.46
C LEU A 374 -32.08 5.62 -11.68
N HIS A 375 -33.14 5.94 -10.94
CA HIS A 375 -34.44 5.30 -11.13
C HIS A 375 -34.99 5.50 -12.54
N ALA A 376 -34.91 6.71 -13.08
CA ALA A 376 -35.33 7.00 -14.45
C ALA A 376 -34.51 6.16 -15.45
N MET A 377 -33.18 6.11 -15.30
CA MET A 377 -32.30 5.33 -16.17
C MET A 377 -32.58 3.83 -16.08
N LEU A 378 -32.80 3.28 -14.88
CA LEU A 378 -33.11 1.87 -14.69
C LEU A 378 -34.49 1.49 -15.26
N ALA A 379 -35.45 2.42 -15.29
CA ALA A 379 -36.76 2.20 -15.85
C ALA A 379 -36.76 2.15 -17.40
N ASP A 380 -35.74 2.73 -18.05
CA ASP A 380 -35.55 2.69 -19.51
C ASP A 380 -34.84 1.42 -20.00
N LEU A 381 -34.37 0.56 -19.09
CA LEU A 381 -33.70 -0.69 -19.47
C LEU A 381 -34.68 -1.70 -20.09
N ASP A 382 -34.26 -2.35 -21.18
CA ASP A 382 -35.01 -3.41 -21.84
C ASP A 382 -34.57 -4.80 -21.31
N LEU A 383 -35.21 -5.22 -20.22
CA LEU A 383 -34.93 -6.48 -19.54
C LEU A 383 -35.68 -7.65 -20.21
N GLY A 384 -35.23 -8.03 -21.41
CA GLY A 384 -35.72 -9.19 -22.14
C GLY A 384 -35.44 -10.54 -21.45
N ALA A 385 -35.89 -11.63 -22.08
CA ALA A 385 -35.75 -12.99 -21.55
C ALA A 385 -34.32 -13.57 -21.61
N GLU A 386 -33.42 -12.92 -22.35
CA GLU A 386 -32.02 -13.34 -22.54
C GLU A 386 -31.05 -12.38 -21.86
N ALA A 387 -29.86 -12.88 -21.50
CA ALA A 387 -28.82 -12.07 -20.88
C ALA A 387 -28.34 -10.98 -21.85
N SER A 388 -28.40 -9.72 -21.41
CA SER A 388 -28.11 -8.56 -22.24
C SER A 388 -27.20 -7.55 -21.52
N TRP A 389 -26.77 -6.52 -22.24
CA TRP A 389 -26.04 -5.39 -21.61
C TRP A 389 -26.90 -4.66 -20.58
N ASP A 390 -28.22 -4.63 -20.76
CA ASP A 390 -29.17 -3.97 -19.86
C ASP A 390 -29.25 -4.73 -18.54
N TRP A 391 -29.26 -6.07 -18.59
CA TRP A 391 -29.11 -6.92 -17.40
C TRP A 391 -27.78 -6.69 -16.68
N LEU A 392 -26.67 -6.53 -17.42
CA LEU A 392 -25.36 -6.22 -16.83
C LEU A 392 -25.34 -4.83 -16.19
N ILE A 393 -25.97 -3.83 -16.82
CA ILE A 393 -26.10 -2.47 -16.29
C ILE A 393 -26.91 -2.48 -14.99
N LEU A 394 -28.08 -3.13 -14.98
CA LEU A 394 -28.90 -3.30 -13.78
C LEU A 394 -28.11 -3.95 -12.65
N LEU A 395 -27.41 -5.05 -12.97
CA LEU A 395 -26.63 -5.79 -11.99
C LEU A 395 -25.54 -4.90 -11.38
N ILE A 396 -24.74 -4.20 -12.19
CA ILE A 396 -23.68 -3.31 -11.70
C ILE A 396 -24.27 -2.16 -10.86
N ALA A 397 -25.40 -1.58 -11.29
CA ALA A 397 -26.06 -0.50 -10.57
C ALA A 397 -26.54 -0.92 -9.18
N LYS A 398 -27.01 -2.17 -9.01
CA LYS A 398 -27.53 -2.72 -7.74
C LYS A 398 -26.44 -3.29 -6.81
N THR A 399 -25.28 -3.64 -7.37
CA THR A 399 -24.23 -4.38 -6.65
C THR A 399 -22.93 -3.60 -6.44
N GLY A 400 -22.62 -2.64 -7.31
CA GLY A 400 -21.35 -1.89 -7.30
C GLY A 400 -20.14 -2.70 -7.78
N LEU A 401 -20.35 -3.76 -8.55
CA LEU A 401 -19.26 -4.57 -9.12
C LEU A 401 -18.39 -3.76 -10.09
N ARG A 402 -17.12 -4.18 -10.25
CA ARG A 402 -16.33 -3.70 -11.40
C ARG A 402 -16.83 -4.37 -12.67
N PHE A 403 -16.66 -3.70 -13.81
CA PHE A 403 -17.03 -4.26 -15.12
C PHE A 403 -16.45 -5.66 -15.36
N SER A 404 -15.15 -5.85 -15.11
CA SER A 404 -14.50 -7.16 -15.28
C SER A 404 -14.95 -8.21 -14.26
N GLU A 405 -15.43 -7.79 -13.07
CA GLU A 405 -16.04 -8.70 -12.08
C GLU A 405 -17.41 -9.17 -12.60
N ALA A 406 -18.25 -8.24 -13.08
CA ALA A 406 -19.57 -8.57 -13.64
C ALA A 406 -19.49 -9.49 -14.87
N LEU A 407 -18.52 -9.27 -15.76
CA LEU A 407 -18.28 -10.17 -16.90
C LEU A 407 -17.81 -11.57 -16.49
N GLY A 408 -17.19 -11.70 -15.31
CA GLY A 408 -16.66 -12.97 -14.82
C GLY A 408 -17.68 -13.82 -14.06
N LEU A 409 -18.93 -13.37 -13.94
CA LEU A 409 -19.97 -14.10 -13.21
C LEU A 409 -20.54 -15.25 -14.04
N THR A 410 -20.79 -16.35 -13.35
CA THR A 410 -21.41 -17.59 -13.83
C THR A 410 -22.67 -17.85 -13.01
N PRO A 411 -23.66 -18.65 -13.49
CA PRO A 411 -24.82 -18.99 -12.68
C PRO A 411 -24.47 -19.60 -11.30
N ASP A 412 -23.38 -20.37 -11.21
CA ASP A 412 -22.91 -20.98 -9.94
C ASP A 412 -22.41 -19.97 -8.89
N ASP A 413 -22.18 -18.71 -9.27
CA ASP A 413 -21.79 -17.68 -8.32
C ASP A 413 -22.99 -17.15 -7.50
N PHE A 414 -24.23 -17.46 -7.92
CA PHE A 414 -25.46 -17.01 -7.28
C PHE A 414 -26.00 -18.06 -6.30
N ASP A 415 -26.14 -17.66 -5.05
CA ASP A 415 -26.85 -18.41 -4.03
C ASP A 415 -28.22 -17.76 -3.81
N PHE A 416 -29.21 -18.26 -4.56
CA PHE A 416 -30.57 -17.72 -4.54
C PHE A 416 -31.27 -17.95 -3.19
N ALA A 417 -30.93 -19.03 -2.47
CA ALA A 417 -31.52 -19.34 -1.17
C ALA A 417 -31.09 -18.33 -0.10
N HIS A 418 -29.80 -17.96 -0.09
CA HIS A 418 -29.26 -16.98 0.85
C HIS A 418 -29.24 -15.55 0.31
N GLN A 419 -29.75 -15.31 -0.91
CA GLN A 419 -29.76 -14.02 -1.60
C GLN A 419 -28.35 -13.40 -1.75
N THR A 420 -27.34 -14.21 -2.03
CA THR A 420 -25.95 -13.74 -2.15
C THR A 420 -25.33 -14.02 -3.51
N LEU A 421 -24.42 -13.13 -3.92
CA LEU A 421 -23.56 -13.27 -5.08
C LEU A 421 -22.10 -13.37 -4.65
N SER A 422 -21.42 -14.43 -5.06
CA SER A 422 -19.99 -14.63 -4.79
C SER A 422 -19.14 -13.99 -5.89
N VAL A 423 -18.18 -13.16 -5.50
CA VAL A 423 -17.20 -12.54 -6.40
C VAL A 423 -15.84 -13.06 -6.03
N SER A 424 -15.23 -13.87 -6.90
CA SER A 424 -13.91 -14.48 -6.69
C SER A 424 -12.99 -14.41 -7.91
N LYS A 425 -13.57 -14.12 -9.08
CA LYS A 425 -12.92 -14.13 -10.39
C LYS A 425 -13.35 -12.93 -11.23
N THR A 426 -12.60 -12.67 -12.30
CA THR A 426 -12.91 -11.65 -13.31
C THR A 426 -12.69 -12.21 -14.70
N TRP A 427 -13.28 -11.59 -15.72
CA TRP A 427 -13.03 -11.94 -17.12
C TRP A 427 -11.99 -11.02 -17.76
N ASP A 428 -10.95 -11.57 -18.37
CA ASP A 428 -9.92 -10.80 -19.08
C ASP A 428 -10.37 -10.44 -20.50
N TYR A 429 -11.28 -9.48 -20.59
CA TYR A 429 -11.76 -8.97 -21.88
C TYR A 429 -10.70 -8.21 -22.70
N LYS A 430 -9.49 -7.96 -22.15
CA LYS A 430 -8.44 -7.17 -22.82
C LYS A 430 -7.41 -8.04 -23.54
N ASN A 431 -7.07 -9.22 -23.00
CA ASN A 431 -5.96 -10.05 -23.50
C ASN A 431 -6.41 -11.40 -24.09
N GLY A 432 -7.61 -11.47 -24.68
CA GLY A 432 -8.09 -12.67 -25.39
C GLY A 432 -9.17 -13.47 -24.68
N GLY A 433 -9.67 -13.01 -23.53
CA GLY A 433 -10.74 -13.67 -22.78
C GLY A 433 -10.23 -14.63 -21.70
N GLY A 434 -11.17 -15.29 -21.02
CA GLY A 434 -10.88 -16.26 -19.96
C GLY A 434 -11.01 -15.69 -18.55
N PHE A 435 -11.13 -16.61 -17.59
CA PHE A 435 -11.18 -16.26 -16.17
C PHE A 435 -9.79 -15.98 -15.62
N VAL A 436 -9.68 -14.90 -14.84
CA VAL A 436 -8.48 -14.56 -14.08
C VAL A 436 -8.85 -14.23 -12.63
N PRO A 437 -7.96 -14.49 -11.66
CA PRO A 437 -8.19 -14.12 -10.26
C PRO A 437 -8.46 -12.63 -10.10
N THR A 438 -9.25 -12.26 -9.09
CA THR A 438 -9.44 -10.84 -8.77
C THR A 438 -8.11 -10.15 -8.42
N LYS A 439 -8.03 -8.84 -8.67
CA LYS A 439 -6.78 -8.08 -8.52
C LYS A 439 -6.16 -8.16 -7.12
N ASN A 440 -7.00 -8.16 -6.08
CA ASN A 440 -6.61 -8.15 -4.66
C ASN A 440 -7.46 -9.15 -3.88
N GLU A 441 -6.94 -9.73 -2.79
CA GLU A 441 -7.71 -10.60 -1.88
C GLU A 441 -8.99 -9.93 -1.37
N SER A 442 -8.94 -8.62 -1.06
CA SER A 442 -10.10 -7.83 -0.63
C SER A 442 -11.24 -7.77 -1.66
N SER A 443 -10.97 -8.12 -2.92
CA SER A 443 -12.01 -8.18 -3.97
C SER A 443 -12.80 -9.48 -3.90
N VAL A 444 -12.28 -10.52 -3.24
CA VAL A 444 -13.00 -11.78 -2.98
C VAL A 444 -14.03 -11.54 -1.89
N ARG A 445 -15.33 -11.60 -2.23
CA ARG A 445 -16.41 -11.22 -1.32
C ARG A 445 -17.75 -11.81 -1.71
N LYS A 446 -18.69 -11.84 -0.75
CA LYS A 446 -20.11 -12.08 -1.01
C LYS A 446 -20.87 -10.75 -0.98
N VAL A 447 -21.75 -10.53 -1.95
CA VAL A 447 -22.61 -9.34 -2.07
C VAL A 447 -24.05 -9.76 -1.85
N GLN A 448 -24.71 -9.16 -0.86
CA GLN A 448 -26.15 -9.34 -0.63
C GLN A 448 -26.96 -8.69 -1.76
N LEU A 449 -27.94 -9.42 -2.28
CA LEU A 449 -28.85 -9.03 -3.35
C LEU A 449 -30.26 -8.80 -2.79
N ASP A 450 -31.01 -7.87 -3.37
CA ASP A 450 -32.41 -7.70 -3.02
C ASP A 450 -33.28 -8.81 -3.65
N TRP A 451 -34.39 -9.13 -2.99
CA TRP A 451 -35.26 -10.23 -3.39
C TRP A 451 -35.86 -10.07 -4.79
N GLN A 452 -36.09 -8.83 -5.26
CA GLN A 452 -36.64 -8.58 -6.59
C GLN A 452 -35.62 -8.95 -7.66
N LEU A 453 -34.37 -8.52 -7.47
CA LEU A 453 -33.27 -8.88 -8.36
C LEU A 453 -33.01 -10.40 -8.38
N ILE A 454 -33.10 -11.07 -7.22
CA ILE A 454 -32.97 -12.53 -7.12
C ILE A 454 -34.06 -13.24 -7.95
N MET A 455 -35.32 -12.82 -7.79
CA MET A 455 -36.44 -13.41 -8.54
C MET A 455 -36.25 -13.23 -10.04
N GLN A 456 -35.90 -12.02 -10.47
CA GLN A 456 -35.60 -11.69 -11.86
C GLN A 456 -34.45 -12.53 -12.45
N LEU A 457 -33.32 -12.62 -11.73
CA LEU A 457 -32.16 -13.39 -12.18
C LEU A 457 -32.42 -14.91 -12.16
N SER A 458 -33.22 -15.43 -11.23
CA SER A 458 -33.53 -16.86 -11.18
C SER A 458 -34.20 -17.37 -12.46
N GLY A 459 -35.07 -16.54 -13.06
CA GLY A 459 -35.71 -16.83 -14.35
C GLY A 459 -34.70 -16.76 -15.50
N LEU A 460 -33.91 -15.68 -15.55
CA LEU A 460 -32.90 -15.43 -16.57
C LEU A 460 -31.83 -16.54 -16.63
N LEU A 461 -31.35 -16.98 -15.47
CA LEU A 461 -30.20 -17.88 -15.35
C LEU A 461 -30.58 -19.36 -15.46
N LYS A 462 -31.87 -19.70 -15.41
CA LYS A 462 -32.38 -21.08 -15.31
C LYS A 462 -31.86 -22.03 -16.40
N ASN A 463 -31.71 -21.53 -17.62
CA ASN A 463 -31.33 -22.35 -18.78
C ASN A 463 -29.89 -22.06 -19.26
N LEU A 464 -29.13 -21.26 -18.51
CA LEU A 464 -27.76 -20.94 -18.87
C LEU A 464 -26.79 -22.01 -18.35
N PRO A 465 -25.68 -22.28 -19.05
CA PRO A 465 -24.65 -23.19 -18.55
C PRO A 465 -24.03 -22.65 -17.25
N HIS A 466 -24.01 -23.51 -16.23
CA HIS A 466 -23.64 -23.20 -14.85
C HIS A 466 -22.21 -22.64 -14.66
N ASP A 467 -21.28 -23.08 -15.50
CA ASP A 467 -19.85 -22.79 -15.44
C ASP A 467 -19.38 -21.72 -16.44
N LYS A 468 -20.28 -21.21 -17.29
CA LYS A 468 -19.95 -20.24 -18.34
C LYS A 468 -20.30 -18.81 -17.94
N PRO A 469 -19.54 -17.81 -18.43
CA PRO A 469 -19.83 -16.41 -18.15
C PRO A 469 -21.20 -16.01 -18.72
N ILE A 470 -22.00 -15.31 -17.92
CA ILE A 470 -23.38 -14.94 -18.25
C ILE A 470 -23.45 -13.95 -19.42
N PHE A 471 -22.54 -12.97 -19.46
CA PHE A 471 -22.59 -11.82 -20.37
C PHE A 471 -21.53 -11.85 -21.48
N VAL A 472 -20.87 -12.99 -21.71
CA VAL A 472 -19.76 -13.10 -22.66
C VAL A 472 -20.08 -14.14 -23.74
N HIS A 473 -20.39 -13.65 -24.94
CA HIS A 473 -20.66 -14.49 -26.12
C HIS A 473 -19.62 -14.30 -27.25
N GLY A 474 -18.43 -13.78 -26.89
CA GLY A 474 -17.36 -13.49 -27.83
C GLY A 474 -16.44 -12.38 -27.32
N LYS A 475 -15.87 -11.60 -28.24
CA LYS A 475 -14.99 -10.48 -27.87
C LYS A 475 -15.81 -9.33 -27.30
N VAL A 476 -15.52 -8.98 -26.05
CA VAL A 476 -16.22 -7.93 -25.31
C VAL A 476 -15.39 -6.65 -25.28
N TYR A 477 -16.04 -5.51 -25.55
CA TYR A 477 -15.44 -4.19 -25.43
C TYR A 477 -16.19 -3.37 -24.38
N ASN A 478 -15.43 -2.68 -23.53
CA ASN A 478 -16.00 -1.78 -22.52
C ASN A 478 -16.76 -0.62 -23.16
N SER A 479 -16.34 -0.15 -24.36
CA SER A 479 -17.06 0.86 -25.12
C SER A 479 -18.50 0.45 -25.42
N THR A 480 -18.74 -0.80 -25.83
CA THR A 480 -20.09 -1.31 -26.16
C THR A 480 -21.06 -1.13 -24.99
N ALA A 481 -20.66 -1.53 -23.78
CA ALA A 481 -21.51 -1.36 -22.59
C ALA A 481 -21.70 0.12 -22.22
N ASN A 482 -20.69 0.98 -22.42
CA ASN A 482 -20.86 2.42 -22.20
C ASN A 482 -21.77 3.07 -23.24
N ASP A 483 -21.73 2.63 -24.51
CA ASP A 483 -22.57 3.15 -25.57
C ASP A 483 -24.04 2.79 -25.33
N VAL A 484 -24.31 1.57 -24.85
CA VAL A 484 -25.64 1.15 -24.37
C VAL A 484 -26.10 2.02 -23.22
N LEU A 485 -25.30 2.14 -22.15
CA LEU A 485 -25.63 3.00 -21.01
C LEU A 485 -25.87 4.46 -21.41
N ALA A 486 -25.04 5.00 -22.32
CA ALA A 486 -25.17 6.36 -22.80
C ALA A 486 -26.46 6.59 -23.59
N ARG A 487 -27.00 5.57 -24.28
CA ARG A 487 -28.33 5.66 -24.93
C ARG A 487 -29.42 5.80 -23.87
N HIS A 488 -29.45 4.92 -22.87
CA HIS A 488 -30.44 5.01 -21.79
C HIS A 488 -30.36 6.36 -21.05
N CYS A 489 -29.15 6.82 -20.71
CA CYS A 489 -29.00 8.13 -20.07
C CYS A 489 -29.59 9.27 -20.92
N LYS A 490 -29.41 9.24 -22.24
CA LYS A 490 -29.93 10.26 -23.16
C LYS A 490 -31.45 10.16 -23.34
N ASN A 491 -32.01 8.95 -23.39
CA ASN A 491 -33.44 8.73 -23.57
C ASN A 491 -34.28 9.36 -22.45
N VAL A 492 -33.75 9.32 -21.21
CA VAL A 492 -34.42 9.86 -20.03
C VAL A 492 -33.85 11.20 -19.55
N ASP A 493 -33.05 11.86 -20.38
CA ASP A 493 -32.45 13.18 -20.12
C ASP A 493 -31.68 13.28 -18.78
N VAL A 494 -30.83 12.30 -18.50
CA VAL A 494 -29.93 12.31 -17.32
C VAL A 494 -28.46 12.40 -17.72
N PRO A 495 -27.55 12.84 -16.81
CA PRO A 495 -26.13 12.94 -17.13
C PRO A 495 -25.53 11.62 -17.65
N VAL A 496 -24.82 11.69 -18.78
CA VAL A 496 -24.14 10.50 -19.33
C VAL A 496 -22.94 10.13 -18.48
N ILE A 497 -23.04 9.02 -17.77
CA ILE A 497 -21.97 8.42 -16.97
C ILE A 497 -21.36 7.19 -17.67
N SER A 498 -20.26 6.68 -17.13
CA SER A 498 -19.68 5.40 -17.58
C SER A 498 -20.23 4.22 -16.78
N ILE A 499 -19.98 2.99 -17.24
CA ILE A 499 -20.26 1.77 -16.46
C ILE A 499 -19.55 1.80 -15.10
N HIS A 500 -18.33 2.36 -15.02
CA HIS A 500 -17.67 2.56 -13.73
C HIS A 500 -18.36 3.62 -12.88
N GLY A 501 -19.03 4.58 -13.53
CA GLY A 501 -19.89 5.55 -12.89
C GLY A 501 -21.07 4.91 -12.16
N LEU A 502 -21.63 3.80 -12.64
CA LEU A 502 -22.71 3.08 -11.94
C LEU A 502 -22.25 2.57 -10.57
N ARG A 503 -21.01 2.09 -10.48
CA ARG A 503 -20.39 1.73 -9.21
C ARG A 503 -20.23 2.94 -8.28
N HIS A 504 -19.90 4.11 -8.83
CA HIS A 504 -19.88 5.35 -8.07
C HIS A 504 -21.28 5.75 -7.59
N THR A 505 -22.28 5.66 -8.45
CA THR A 505 -23.69 5.86 -8.11
C THR A 505 -24.12 4.96 -6.97
N HIS A 506 -23.89 3.65 -7.08
CA HIS A 506 -24.22 2.66 -6.03
C HIS A 506 -23.64 3.04 -4.67
N ALA A 507 -22.35 3.41 -4.65
CA ALA A 507 -21.65 3.80 -3.44
C ALA A 507 -22.21 5.10 -2.84
N SER A 508 -22.39 6.13 -3.67
CA SER A 508 -22.95 7.42 -3.25
C SER A 508 -24.35 7.25 -2.66
N LEU A 509 -25.22 6.44 -3.27
CA LEU A 509 -26.58 6.19 -2.78
C LEU A 509 -26.59 5.48 -1.42
N LEU A 510 -25.74 4.47 -1.23
CA LEU A 510 -25.64 3.79 0.06
C LEU A 510 -25.14 4.74 1.15
N LEU A 511 -24.16 5.59 0.84
CA LEU A 511 -23.69 6.61 1.78
C LEU A 511 -24.82 7.60 2.11
N PHE A 512 -25.55 8.11 1.11
CA PHE A 512 -26.69 9.00 1.32
C PHE A 512 -27.81 8.36 2.18
N ALA A 513 -27.97 7.04 2.09
CA ALA A 513 -28.90 6.28 2.92
C ALA A 513 -28.38 5.99 4.34
N GLY A 514 -27.20 6.51 4.73
CA GLY A 514 -26.62 6.35 6.07
C GLY A 514 -25.82 5.06 6.27
N VAL A 515 -25.52 4.31 5.20
CA VAL A 515 -24.69 3.10 5.32
C VAL A 515 -23.25 3.47 5.62
N SER A 516 -22.65 2.84 6.64
CA SER A 516 -21.30 3.17 7.06
C SER A 516 -20.26 2.99 5.95
N ILE A 517 -19.26 3.88 5.92
CA ILE A 517 -18.15 3.85 4.95
C ILE A 517 -17.45 2.48 4.92
N ALA A 518 -17.28 1.85 6.09
CA ALA A 518 -16.71 0.52 6.22
C ALA A 518 -17.55 -0.55 5.48
N SER A 519 -18.88 -0.49 5.62
CA SER A 519 -19.80 -1.42 4.95
C SER A 519 -19.81 -1.21 3.44
N VAL A 520 -19.82 0.05 2.97
CA VAL A 520 -19.71 0.37 1.54
C VAL A 520 -18.36 -0.09 0.98
N SER A 521 -17.25 0.17 1.69
CA SER A 521 -15.91 -0.24 1.29
C SER A 521 -15.80 -1.77 1.13
N ARG A 522 -16.31 -2.53 2.11
CA ARG A 522 -16.37 -3.99 2.07
C ARG A 522 -17.23 -4.49 0.91
N ARG A 523 -18.41 -3.90 0.69
CA ARG A 523 -19.30 -4.24 -0.44
C ARG A 523 -18.64 -4.00 -1.80
N LEU A 524 -17.83 -2.95 -1.93
CA LEU A 524 -17.12 -2.62 -3.17
C LEU A 524 -15.81 -3.39 -3.37
N GLY A 525 -15.31 -4.09 -2.35
CA GLY A 525 -14.04 -4.82 -2.39
C GLY A 525 -12.81 -3.91 -2.48
N HIS A 526 -12.84 -2.75 -1.82
CA HIS A 526 -11.67 -1.87 -1.73
C HIS A 526 -10.63 -2.45 -0.76
N ALA A 527 -9.35 -2.40 -1.15
CA ALA A 527 -8.25 -2.87 -0.28
C ALA A 527 -7.94 -1.88 0.85
N SER A 528 -8.35 -0.61 0.68
CA SER A 528 -8.26 0.42 1.71
C SER A 528 -9.59 1.15 1.84
N MET A 529 -10.00 1.41 3.08
CA MET A 529 -11.13 2.28 3.38
C MET A 529 -10.87 3.73 2.94
N THR A 530 -9.61 4.17 2.93
CA THR A 530 -9.22 5.51 2.48
C THR A 530 -9.62 5.76 1.04
N THR A 531 -9.58 4.72 0.18
CA THR A 531 -10.05 4.83 -1.21
C THR A 531 -11.53 5.20 -1.28
N THR A 532 -12.38 4.64 -0.43
CA THR A 532 -13.81 5.01 -0.37
C THR A 532 -13.96 6.44 0.14
N GLN A 533 -13.26 6.78 1.23
CA GLN A 533 -13.36 8.10 1.86
C GLN A 533 -12.89 9.23 0.93
N GLU A 534 -11.75 9.08 0.26
CA GLU A 534 -11.24 10.07 -0.70
C GLU A 534 -12.15 10.22 -1.92
N THR A 535 -12.71 9.11 -2.40
CA THR A 535 -13.57 9.10 -3.60
C THR A 535 -14.90 9.79 -3.36
N TYR A 536 -15.47 9.68 -2.15
CA TYR A 536 -16.80 10.18 -1.80
C TYR A 536 -16.76 11.27 -0.72
N LEU A 537 -15.62 11.94 -0.55
CA LEU A 537 -15.41 12.95 0.48
C LEU A 537 -16.48 14.06 0.45
N HIS A 538 -16.95 14.44 -0.74
CA HIS A 538 -18.00 15.45 -0.90
C HIS A 538 -19.34 14.97 -0.36
N VAL A 539 -19.74 13.73 -0.64
CA VAL A 539 -20.98 13.12 -0.09
C VAL A 539 -20.90 13.02 1.42
N ILE A 540 -19.73 12.63 1.94
CA ILE A 540 -19.50 12.51 3.39
C ILE A 540 -19.67 13.87 4.08
N ARG A 541 -19.08 14.95 3.52
CA ARG A 541 -19.25 16.31 4.05
C ARG A 541 -20.71 16.78 4.04
N GLU A 542 -21.48 16.44 3.01
CA GLU A 542 -22.90 16.76 2.96
C GLU A 542 -23.71 16.02 4.03
N LEU A 543 -23.34 14.77 4.34
CA LEU A 543 -23.96 13.98 5.40
C LEU A 543 -23.60 14.48 6.80
N GLU A 544 -22.33 14.84 7.03
CA GLU A 544 -21.87 15.42 8.30
C GLU A 544 -22.69 16.65 8.69
N ASN A 545 -23.05 17.50 7.72
CA ASN A 545 -23.90 18.66 7.98
C ASN A 545 -25.32 18.27 8.44
N LYS A 546 -25.89 17.17 7.92
CA LYS A 546 -27.19 16.65 8.36
C LYS A 546 -27.10 15.97 9.73
N ASP A 547 -25.99 15.30 10.01
CA ASP A 547 -25.76 14.64 11.29
C ASP A 547 -25.68 15.66 12.44
N VAL A 548 -25.15 16.86 12.20
CA VAL A 548 -25.19 17.96 13.19
C VAL A 548 -26.63 18.29 13.58
N ASP A 549 -27.55 18.42 12.62
CA ASP A 549 -28.96 18.72 12.91
C ASP A 549 -29.66 17.59 13.69
N ILE A 550 -29.34 16.34 13.37
CA ILE A 550 -29.86 15.16 14.06
C ILE A 550 -29.33 15.10 15.50
N VAL A 551 -28.03 15.36 15.69
CA VAL A 551 -27.40 15.44 17.02
C VAL A 551 -28.03 16.55 17.85
N MET A 552 -28.22 17.75 17.27
CA MET A 552 -28.85 18.86 17.99
C MET A 552 -30.30 18.55 18.38
N ARG A 553 -31.07 17.87 17.51
CA ARG A 553 -32.42 17.39 17.86
C ARG A 553 -32.38 16.34 18.97
N ALA A 554 -31.52 15.33 18.87
CA ALA A 554 -31.39 14.30 19.90
C ALA A 554 -31.00 14.90 21.26
N LEU A 555 -30.04 15.82 21.28
CA LEU A 555 -29.64 16.52 22.50
C LEU A 555 -30.76 17.42 23.05
N SER A 556 -31.57 18.04 22.20
CA SER A 556 -32.70 18.86 22.63
C SER A 556 -33.80 18.06 23.34
N THR A 557 -33.88 16.75 23.11
CA THR A 557 -34.83 15.86 23.80
C THR A 557 -34.36 15.37 25.17
N LEU A 558 -33.13 15.71 25.58
CA LEU A 558 -32.55 15.31 26.86
C LEU A 558 -32.89 16.25 28.03
N ILE A 559 -33.76 17.25 27.80
CA ILE A 559 -34.27 18.17 28.83
C ILE A 559 -35.79 18.24 28.73
#